data_AF-A0A951RLW0-F1
#
_entry.id   AF-A0A951RLW0-F1
#
_cell.length_a   1.000
_cell.length_b   1.000
_cell.length_c   1.000
_cell.angle_alpha   90.00
_cell.angle_beta   90.00
_cell.angle_gamma   90.00
#
_symmetry.space_group_name_H-M   'P 1'
#
loop_
_entity.id
_entity.type
_entity.pdbx_description
1 polymer ?
#
loop_
_entity_poly.entity_id
_entity_poly.type
_entity_poly.pdbx_seq_one_letter_code
_entity_poly.pdbx_strand_id
1 'polypeptide(L)'
;MILLTGGTGLVGSHLLFEHTREGKNVRALKRKGSRIDIVEKIFEWYNPEKYRDQFNLIEWVDGDLSDIFSLRDALQGVNHVYHCAAV
;
A
#
# COMPACT_ATOMS: atom_id res chain seq x y z
N MET A 1 -2.39 5.25 -12.01
CA MET A 1 -2.46 4.45 -10.78
C MET A 1 -1.29 4.84 -9.88
N ILE A 2 -1.50 4.94 -8.56
CA ILE A 2 -0.42 5.19 -7.60
C ILE A 2 0.21 3.85 -7.19
N LEU A 3 1.54 3.75 -7.21
CA LEU A 3 2.27 2.66 -6.56
C LEU A 3 2.95 3.18 -5.30
N LEU A 4 2.83 2.44 -4.21
CA LEU A 4 3.50 2.73 -2.94
C LEU A 4 4.42 1.57 -2.53
N THR A 5 5.67 1.88 -2.23
CA THR A 5 6.63 0.93 -1.64
C THR A 5 6.74 1.20 -0.14
N GLY A 6 6.96 0.14 0.65
CA GLY A 6 7.03 0.29 2.11
C GLY A 6 5.67 0.54 2.77
N GLY A 7 4.57 0.06 2.15
CA GLY A 7 3.20 0.28 2.64
C GLY A 7 2.88 -0.34 3.99
N THR A 8 3.67 -1.31 4.44
CA THR A 8 3.55 -1.88 5.80
C THR A 8 4.44 -1.19 6.83
N GLY A 9 5.18 -0.13 6.45
CA GLY A 9 5.94 0.71 7.36
C GLY A 9 5.11 1.85 7.95
N LEU A 10 5.68 2.57 8.92
CA LEU A 10 4.99 3.68 9.60
C LEU A 10 4.51 4.76 8.62
N VAL A 11 5.40 5.31 7.78
CA VAL A 11 5.02 6.38 6.85
C VAL A 11 4.11 5.85 5.73
N GLY A 12 4.46 4.69 5.15
CA GLY A 12 3.73 4.12 4.02
C GLY A 12 2.29 3.75 4.36
N SER A 13 2.04 3.18 5.55
CA SER A 13 0.69 2.81 5.98
C SER A 13 -0.23 4.03 6.15
N HIS A 14 0.30 5.14 6.65
CA HIS A 14 -0.47 6.38 6.78
C HIS A 14 -0.69 7.05 5.42
N LEU A 15 0.27 7.00 4.49
CA LEU A 15 0.03 7.45 3.11
C LEU A 15 -1.03 6.60 2.39
N LEU A 16 -1.05 5.28 2.61
CA LEU A 16 -2.13 4.43 2.12
C LEU A 16 -3.48 4.88 2.68
N PHE A 17 -3.56 5.17 3.98
CA PHE A 17 -4.79 5.67 4.60
C PHE A 17 -5.23 7.01 3.98
N GLU A 18 -4.33 7.98 3.88
CA GLU A 18 -4.66 9.31 3.34
C GLU A 18 -5.18 9.24 1.89
N HIS A 19 -4.51 8.49 1.00
CA HIS A 19 -4.96 8.37 -0.39
C HIS A 19 -6.28 7.62 -0.54
N THR A 20 -6.47 6.53 0.21
CA THR A 20 -7.72 5.77 0.17
C THR A 20 -8.88 6.54 0.81
N ARG A 21 -8.62 7.42 1.78
CA ARG A 21 -9.62 8.34 2.35
C ARG A 21 -10.15 9.32 1.30
N GLU A 22 -9.32 9.68 0.34
CA GLU A 22 -9.70 10.50 -0.83
C GLU A 22 -10.40 9.67 -1.93
N GLY A 23 -10.66 8.37 -1.69
CA GLY A 23 -11.27 7.48 -2.66
C GLY A 23 -10.35 7.02 -3.79
N LYS A 24 -9.03 7.21 -3.65
CA LYS A 24 -8.05 6.80 -4.66
C LYS A 24 -7.70 5.32 -4.51
N ASN A 25 -7.67 4.61 -5.63
CA ASN A 25 -7.07 3.27 -5.69
C ASN A 25 -5.56 3.38 -5.62
N VAL A 26 -4.94 2.56 -4.76
CA VAL A 26 -3.49 2.54 -4.57
C VAL A 26 -2.99 1.12 -4.66
N ARG A 27 -1.94 0.90 -5.44
CA ARG A 27 -1.19 -0.35 -5.43
C ARG A 27 -0.09 -0.28 -4.37
N ALA A 28 -0.02 -1.29 -3.51
CA ALA A 28 1.01 -1.37 -2.48
C ALA A 28 1.90 -2.60 -2.72
N LEU A 29 3.19 -2.37 -2.95
CA LEU A 29 4.19 -3.43 -3.02
C LEU A 29 4.52 -3.92 -1.61
N LYS A 30 4.32 -5.21 -1.35
CA LYS A 30 4.65 -5.86 -0.07
C LYS A 30 5.54 -7.08 -0.29
N ARG A 31 6.35 -7.41 0.71
CA ARG A 31 7.09 -8.68 0.73
C ARG A 31 6.17 -9.81 1.16
N LYS A 32 6.55 -11.03 0.81
CA LYS A 32 5.91 -12.23 1.36
C LYS A 32 6.08 -12.24 2.88
N GLY A 33 4.97 -12.40 3.62
CA GLY A 33 4.96 -12.36 5.09
C GLY A 33 4.86 -10.97 5.71
N SER A 34 4.74 -9.89 4.91
CA SER A 34 4.42 -8.56 5.43
C SER A 34 3.11 -8.56 6.23
N ARG A 35 3.10 -7.84 7.35
CA ARG A 35 1.99 -7.75 8.31
C ARG A 35 0.95 -6.72 7.87
N ILE A 36 0.16 -7.07 6.86
CA ILE A 36 -0.93 -6.20 6.37
C ILE A 36 -2.04 -6.01 7.41
N ASP A 37 -2.19 -6.95 8.36
CA ASP A 37 -3.15 -6.87 9.46
C ASP A 37 -2.86 -5.68 10.41
N ILE A 38 -1.59 -5.28 10.54
CA ILE A 38 -1.23 -4.08 11.29
C ILE A 38 -1.71 -2.82 10.56
N VAL A 39 -1.62 -2.80 9.23
CA VAL A 39 -2.11 -1.70 8.40
C VAL A 39 -3.63 -1.61 8.48
N GLU A 40 -4.33 -2.75 8.43
CA GLU A 40 -5.79 -2.80 8.58
C GLU A 40 -6.23 -2.24 9.95
N LYS A 41 -5.53 -2.56 11.04
CA LYS A 41 -5.80 -1.98 12.36
C LYS A 41 -5.61 -0.46 12.41
N ILE A 42 -4.65 0.08 11.66
CA ILE A 42 -4.47 1.54 11.54
C ILE A 42 -5.71 2.15 10.86
N PHE A 43 -6.21 1.50 9.81
CA PHE A 43 -7.42 1.95 9.12
C PHE A 43 -8.65 1.87 10.04
N GLU A 44 -8.80 0.76 10.78
CA GLU A 44 -9.87 0.58 11.77
C GLU A 44 -9.82 1.65 12.86
N TRP A 45 -8.63 1.99 13.35
CA TRP A 45 -8.45 3.04 14.35
C TRP A 45 -8.89 4.42 13.84
N TYR A 46 -8.52 4.78 12.61
CA TYR A 46 -8.81 6.11 12.07
C TYR A 46 -10.21 6.25 11.44
N ASN A 47 -10.82 5.16 10.99
CA ASN A 47 -12.11 5.18 10.30
C ASN A 47 -12.96 3.93 10.62
N PRO A 48 -13.35 3.71 11.89
CA PRO A 48 -13.92 2.44 12.36
C PRO A 48 -15.20 2.00 11.65
N GLU A 49 -15.97 2.94 11.09
CA GLU A 49 -17.22 2.63 10.39
C GLU A 49 -17.01 2.18 8.94
N LYS A 50 -15.93 2.64 8.28
CA LYS A 50 -15.73 2.45 6.83
C LYS A 50 -14.33 1.93 6.47
N TYR A 51 -13.54 1.52 7.45
CA TYR A 51 -12.15 1.10 7.25
C TYR A 51 -12.04 -0.02 6.23
N ARG A 52 -12.99 -0.96 6.20
CA ARG A 52 -12.98 -2.09 5.26
C ARG A 52 -13.13 -1.62 3.81
N ASP A 53 -14.10 -0.75 3.55
CA ASP A 53 -14.32 -0.21 2.21
C ASP A 53 -13.09 0.58 1.74
N GLN A 54 -12.50 1.37 2.64
CA GLN A 54 -11.30 2.13 2.39
C GLN A 54 -10.07 1.23 2.15
N PHE A 55 -9.88 0.19 2.99
CA PHE A 55 -8.76 -0.75 2.89
C PHE A 55 -8.84 -1.59 1.61
N ASN A 56 -10.06 -1.90 1.14
CA ASN A 56 -10.30 -2.61 -0.12
C ASN A 56 -9.92 -1.80 -1.37
N LEU A 57 -9.67 -0.49 -1.26
CA LEU A 57 -9.09 0.33 -2.34
C LEU A 57 -7.59 0.06 -2.55
N ILE A 58 -6.96 -0.77 -1.69
CA ILE A 58 -5.56 -1.14 -1.80
C ILE A 58 -5.42 -2.42 -2.62
N GLU A 59 -4.72 -2.33 -3.75
CA GLU A 59 -4.25 -3.48 -4.51
C GLU A 59 -2.90 -3.94 -3.93
N TRP A 60 -2.91 -5.01 -3.14
CA TRP A 60 -1.68 -5.59 -2.58
C TRP A 60 -0.98 -6.47 -3.63
N VAL A 61 0.27 -6.13 -3.94
CA VAL A 61 1.11 -6.91 -4.87
C VAL A 61 2.31 -7.46 -4.12
N ASP A 62 2.50 -8.78 -4.20
CA ASP A 62 3.70 -9.42 -3.67
C ASP A 62 4.91 -9.11 -4.57
N GLY A 63 5.99 -8.62 -3.97
CA GLY A 63 7.25 -8.36 -4.65
C GLY A 63 8.30 -7.74 -3.74
N ASP A 64 9.50 -7.61 -4.28
CA ASP A 64 10.64 -7.02 -3.57
C ASP A 64 11.33 -6.00 -4.48
N LEU A 65 11.83 -4.91 -3.89
CA LEU A 65 12.52 -3.86 -4.63
C LEU A 65 13.83 -4.34 -5.29
N SER A 66 14.43 -5.39 -4.75
CA SER A 66 15.60 -6.04 -5.34
C SER A 66 15.26 -7.00 -6.48
N ASP A 67 13.98 -7.35 -6.66
CA ASP A 67 13.49 -8.16 -7.77
C ASP A 67 12.89 -7.27 -8.86
N ILE A 68 13.69 -7.03 -9.90
CA ILE A 68 13.32 -6.21 -11.05
C ILE A 68 12.07 -6.72 -11.79
N PHE A 69 11.80 -8.03 -11.80
CA PHE A 69 10.63 -8.58 -12.47
C PHE A 69 9.36 -8.24 -11.67
N SER A 70 9.39 -8.45 -10.35
CA SER A 70 8.28 -8.08 -9.48
C SER A 70 7.99 -6.57 -9.54
N LEU A 71 9.04 -5.74 -9.62
CA LEU A 71 8.89 -4.29 -9.74
C LEU A 71 8.29 -3.88 -11.09
N ARG A 72 8.76 -4.49 -12.19
CA ARG A 72 8.20 -4.26 -13.53
C ARG A 72 6.71 -4.58 -13.56
N ASP A 73 6.32 -5.69 -12.96
CA ASP A 73 4.93 -6.14 -12.93
C ASP A 73 4.08 -5.19 -12.04
N ALA A 74 4.61 -4.79 -10.87
CA ALA A 74 3.96 -3.81 -10.00
C ALA A 74 3.85 -2.40 -10.60
N LEU A 75 4.71 -2.03 -11.56
CA LEU A 75 4.68 -0.73 -12.24
C LEU A 75 3.68 -0.64 -13.41
N GLN A 76 3.03 -1.74 -13.81
CA GLN A 76 2.09 -1.71 -14.94
C GLN A 76 0.92 -0.74 -14.71
N GLY A 77 0.75 0.25 -15.58
CA GLY A 77 -0.30 1.28 -15.48
C GLY A 77 -0.10 2.32 -14.37
N VAL A 78 1.07 2.31 -13.71
CA VAL A 78 1.45 3.28 -12.68
C VAL A 78 1.88 4.59 -13.31
N ASN A 79 1.39 5.71 -12.78
CA ASN A 79 1.76 7.06 -13.22
C ASN A 79 2.41 7.89 -12.10
N HIS A 80 2.39 7.39 -10.87
CA HIS A 80 3.01 8.04 -9.73
C HIS A 80 3.52 7.00 -8.73
N VAL A 81 4.71 7.21 -8.18
CA VAL A 81 5.34 6.30 -7.22
C VAL A 81 5.66 7.06 -5.93
N TYR A 82 5.16 6.56 -4.80
CA TYR A 82 5.65 6.93 -3.48
C TYR A 82 6.62 5.85 -2.99
N HIS A 83 7.87 6.24 -2.75
CA HIS A 83 8.90 5.33 -2.26
C HIS A 83 9.14 5.56 -0.76
N CYS A 84 8.56 4.72 0.08
CA CYS A 84 8.72 4.79 1.54
C CYS A 84 9.41 3.56 2.13
N ALA A 85 9.82 2.61 1.29
CA ALA A 85 10.62 1.48 1.74
C ALA A 85 12.03 1.95 2.13
N ALA A 86 12.51 1.49 3.29
CA ALA A 86 13.86 1.71 3.78
C ALA A 86 14.31 0.47 4.57
N VAL A 87 15.62 0.35 4.79
CA VAL A 87 16.28 -0.69 5.60
C VAL A 87 17.11 -0.01 6.68
#